data_AF-A0A4Q4BT94-F1
#
_entry.id   AF-A0A4Q4BT94-F1
#
_cell.length_a   1.000
_cell.length_b   1.000
_cell.length_c   1.000
_cell.angle_alpha   90.00
_cell.angle_beta   90.00
_cell.angle_gamma   90.00
#
_symmetry.space_group_name_H-M   'P 1'
#
loop_
_entity.id
_entity.type
_entity.pdbx_description
1 polymer ?
#
loop_
_entity_poly.entity_id
_entity_poly.type
_entity_poly.pdbx_seq_one_letter_code
_entity_poly.pdbx_strand_id
1 'polypeptide(L)'
;VAARRRRGDILLLLNNDIEVMAGDWLRELVSHAVRPDVGAVGAKLLYADGTLQHGGVVTGAGGVAGHYRLGVPRGDAGHHGSLAMVREVAAVTAACMALRRETFASVGGFDAAHLAVAFNDVDLCLRIREAGGRILWTPFAELYHLESASRGEDVTAEKARRFAGEVAYMRRRWGRTLLQDPFYNSNLELDGLADALVASPRHMPPWHMQPWQPFRKNRFIPGPR
;
A
#
# COMPACT_ATOMS: atom_id res chain seq x y z
N VAL A 1 -18.85 -3.95 5.65
CA VAL A 1 -19.60 -4.96 6.45
C VAL A 1 -19.84 -6.31 5.72
N ALA A 2 -19.24 -6.63 4.56
CA ALA A 2 -19.42 -7.95 3.92
C ALA A 2 -18.52 -9.09 4.47
N ALA A 3 -17.35 -8.76 5.05
CA ALA A 3 -16.35 -9.77 5.43
C ALA A 3 -16.81 -10.71 6.55
N ARG A 4 -17.67 -10.27 7.49
CA ARG A 4 -18.02 -11.04 8.71
C ARG A 4 -18.92 -12.27 8.46
N ARG A 5 -19.45 -12.48 7.25
CA ARG A 5 -20.46 -13.52 6.96
C ARG A 5 -20.02 -14.62 5.97
N ARG A 6 -18.74 -14.68 5.57
CA ARG A 6 -18.25 -15.63 4.55
C ARG A 6 -17.37 -16.74 5.15
N ARG A 7 -17.38 -17.93 4.51
CA ARG A 7 -16.69 -19.16 4.96
C ARG A 7 -15.25 -19.33 4.44
N GLY A 8 -14.79 -18.54 3.47
CA GLY A 8 -13.45 -18.69 2.89
C GLY A 8 -12.34 -18.07 3.76
N ASP A 9 -11.16 -18.68 3.78
CA ASP A 9 -10.01 -18.21 4.58
C ASP A 9 -9.33 -16.97 3.98
N ILE A 10 -9.47 -16.78 2.67
CA ILE A 10 -9.02 -15.60 1.95
C ILE A 10 -10.21 -14.66 1.70
N LEU A 11 -10.01 -13.39 1.99
CA LEU A 11 -10.87 -12.28 1.59
C LEU A 11 -10.31 -11.68 0.31
N LEU A 12 -11.20 -11.47 -0.66
CA LEU A 12 -10.93 -10.64 -1.82
C LEU A 12 -11.80 -9.38 -1.71
N LEU A 13 -11.14 -8.23 -1.68
CA LEU A 13 -11.75 -6.93 -1.87
C LEU A 13 -11.65 -6.60 -3.36
N LEU A 14 -12.79 -6.29 -3.97
CA LEU A 14 -12.90 -6.05 -5.39
C LEU A 14 -13.94 -4.96 -5.63
N ASN A 15 -13.55 -3.88 -6.30
CA ASN A 15 -14.50 -2.88 -6.74
C ASN A 15 -15.41 -3.45 -7.84
N ASN A 16 -16.59 -2.84 -8.00
CA ASN A 16 -17.63 -3.30 -8.90
C ASN A 16 -17.41 -2.93 -10.38
N ASP A 17 -16.37 -2.16 -10.68
CA ASP A 17 -15.96 -1.65 -11.99
C ASP A 17 -14.57 -2.17 -12.40
N ILE A 18 -14.21 -3.34 -11.89
CA ILE A 18 -13.02 -4.09 -12.31
C ILE A 18 -13.39 -5.04 -13.46
N GLU A 19 -12.63 -4.95 -14.55
CA GLU A 19 -12.68 -5.92 -15.65
C GLU A 19 -11.43 -6.79 -15.67
N VAL A 20 -11.64 -8.10 -15.74
CA VAL A 20 -10.57 -9.09 -15.73
C VAL A 20 -9.96 -9.23 -17.12
N MET A 21 -8.64 -9.11 -17.21
CA MET A 21 -7.93 -9.24 -18.49
C MET A 21 -7.49 -10.67 -18.80
N ALA A 22 -7.05 -11.42 -17.79
CA ALA A 22 -6.57 -12.80 -17.91
C ALA A 22 -7.20 -13.69 -16.83
N GLY A 23 -7.44 -14.97 -17.13
CA GLY A 23 -8.21 -15.87 -16.26
C GLY A 23 -7.50 -16.33 -14.98
N ASP A 24 -6.20 -16.13 -14.86
CA ASP A 24 -5.34 -16.62 -13.77
C ASP A 24 -5.08 -15.59 -12.66
N TRP A 25 -5.53 -14.34 -12.82
CA TRP A 25 -5.34 -13.24 -11.85
C TRP A 25 -5.69 -13.63 -10.40
N LEU A 26 -6.80 -14.35 -10.20
CA LEU A 26 -7.26 -14.72 -8.85
C LEU A 26 -6.34 -15.78 -8.25
N ARG A 27 -5.90 -16.73 -9.08
CA ARG A 27 -4.94 -17.77 -8.66
C ARG A 27 -3.63 -17.12 -8.25
N GLU A 28 -3.15 -16.14 -9.01
CA GLU A 28 -1.95 -15.38 -8.72
C GLU A 28 -2.06 -14.67 -7.35
N LEU A 29 -3.10 -13.86 -7.14
CA LEU A 29 -3.33 -13.17 -5.87
C LEU A 29 -3.43 -14.13 -4.69
N VAL A 30 -4.20 -15.21 -4.84
CA VAL A 30 -4.39 -16.21 -3.77
C VAL A 30 -3.08 -16.93 -3.45
N SER A 31 -2.27 -17.27 -4.46
CA SER A 31 -0.98 -17.95 -4.27
C SER A 31 -0.03 -17.18 -3.35
N HIS A 32 -0.10 -15.85 -3.39
CA HIS A 32 0.64 -14.98 -2.48
C HIS A 32 -0.07 -14.82 -1.13
N ALA A 33 -1.39 -14.62 -1.12
CA ALA A 33 -2.14 -14.34 0.11
C ALA A 33 -2.14 -15.52 1.11
N VAL A 34 -2.01 -16.76 0.63
CA VAL A 34 -1.92 -17.95 1.50
C VAL A 34 -0.60 -18.05 2.26
N ARG A 35 0.44 -17.29 1.89
CA ARG A 35 1.75 -17.35 2.54
C ARG A 35 1.70 -16.69 3.92
N PRO A 36 2.13 -17.35 5.00
CA PRO A 36 1.99 -16.83 6.38
C PRO A 36 2.60 -15.45 6.61
N ASP A 37 3.72 -15.13 5.93
CA ASP A 37 4.43 -13.86 6.03
C ASP A 37 3.75 -12.70 5.27
N VAL A 38 2.82 -13.01 4.36
CA VAL A 38 2.12 -12.03 3.53
C VAL A 38 0.81 -11.64 4.18
N GLY A 39 0.61 -10.35 4.43
CA GLY A 39 -0.59 -9.82 5.05
C GLY A 39 -1.63 -9.30 4.05
N ALA A 40 -1.21 -8.77 2.90
CA ALA A 40 -2.11 -8.41 1.79
C ALA A 40 -1.38 -8.42 0.44
N VAL A 41 -2.15 -8.59 -0.64
CA VAL A 41 -1.65 -8.65 -2.03
C VAL A 41 -2.52 -7.78 -2.92
N GLY A 42 -1.92 -6.87 -3.67
CA GLY A 42 -2.60 -6.03 -4.67
C GLY A 42 -2.26 -6.43 -6.09
N ALA A 43 -3.22 -6.23 -6.99
CA ALA A 43 -3.07 -6.44 -8.43
C ALA A 43 -2.49 -5.21 -9.14
N LYS A 44 -1.99 -5.39 -10.37
CA LYS A 44 -1.73 -4.29 -11.30
C LYS A 44 -3.05 -3.83 -11.91
N LEU A 45 -3.38 -2.55 -11.71
CA LEU A 45 -4.59 -1.95 -12.27
C LEU A 45 -4.22 -0.97 -13.37
N LEU A 46 -4.95 -1.06 -14.48
CA LEU A 46 -4.84 -0.17 -15.63
C LEU A 46 -6.11 0.67 -15.77
N TYR A 47 -5.95 1.89 -16.27
CA TYR A 47 -7.06 2.66 -16.83
C TYR A 47 -7.54 2.05 -18.15
N ALA A 48 -8.72 2.48 -18.61
CA ALA A 48 -9.30 2.00 -19.87
C ALA A 48 -8.43 2.29 -21.11
N ASP A 49 -7.59 3.33 -21.07
CA ASP A 49 -6.62 3.66 -22.12
C ASP A 49 -5.35 2.80 -22.09
N GLY A 50 -5.25 1.86 -21.14
CA GLY A 50 -4.10 0.98 -20.97
C GLY A 50 -2.93 1.60 -20.21
N THR A 51 -3.07 2.81 -19.66
CA THR A 51 -2.06 3.38 -18.77
C THR A 51 -2.16 2.84 -17.35
N LEU A 52 -1.05 2.86 -16.60
CA LEU A 52 -0.99 2.32 -15.25
C LEU A 52 -1.78 3.19 -14.27
N GLN A 53 -2.68 2.57 -13.51
CA GLN A 53 -3.40 3.20 -12.42
C GLN A 53 -2.87 2.78 -11.04
N HIS A 54 -2.38 1.54 -10.90
CA HIS A 54 -1.86 1.05 -9.62
C HIS A 54 -0.61 0.17 -9.78
N GLY A 55 0.55 0.76 -9.50
CA GLY A 55 1.86 0.09 -9.38
C GLY A 55 2.32 -0.18 -7.94
N GLY A 56 1.37 -0.26 -7.00
CA GLY A 56 1.63 -0.14 -5.56
C GLY A 56 1.44 1.31 -5.07
N VAL A 57 1.43 1.49 -3.74
CA VAL A 57 1.34 2.81 -3.10
C VAL A 57 2.66 3.15 -2.39
N VAL A 58 3.11 4.38 -2.60
CA VAL A 58 4.23 5.01 -1.89
C VAL A 58 3.66 5.96 -0.83
N THR A 59 4.10 5.82 0.42
CA THR A 59 3.63 6.71 1.49
C THR A 59 4.37 8.05 1.47
N GLY A 60 3.69 9.10 1.94
CA GLY A 60 4.20 10.47 2.00
C GLY A 60 4.02 11.28 0.72
N ALA A 61 3.82 10.64 -0.43
CA ALA A 61 3.49 11.30 -1.70
C ALA A 61 2.20 12.11 -1.58
N GLY A 62 2.20 13.37 -2.04
CA GLY A 62 1.06 14.27 -1.87
C GLY A 62 0.73 14.56 -0.40
N GLY A 63 1.68 14.30 0.51
CA GLY A 63 1.56 14.49 1.95
C GLY A 63 0.84 13.38 2.72
N VAL A 64 0.40 12.31 2.06
CA VAL A 64 -0.13 11.10 2.72
C VAL A 64 0.31 9.83 1.99
N ALA A 65 -0.13 9.63 0.75
CA ALA A 65 0.17 8.46 -0.05
C ALA A 65 -0.24 8.69 -1.51
N GLY A 66 0.47 8.05 -2.45
CA GLY A 66 0.20 8.13 -3.88
C GLY A 66 0.50 6.84 -4.63
N HIS A 67 -0.14 6.64 -5.77
CA HIS A 67 0.06 5.47 -6.62
C HIS A 67 1.37 5.61 -7.40
N TYR A 68 2.22 4.60 -7.32
CA TYR A 68 3.52 4.60 -8.00
C TYR A 68 3.36 4.53 -9.52
N ARG A 69 4.09 5.41 -10.24
CA ARG A 69 4.18 5.47 -11.71
C ARG A 69 2.83 5.63 -12.43
N LEU A 70 1.92 6.42 -11.86
CA LEU A 70 0.63 6.69 -12.49
C LEU A 70 0.79 7.18 -13.94
N GLY A 71 -0.03 6.66 -14.85
CA GLY A 71 -0.12 7.12 -16.25
C GLY A 71 0.95 6.56 -17.19
N VAL A 72 1.92 5.76 -16.72
CA VAL A 72 2.90 5.14 -17.63
C VAL A 72 2.25 4.06 -18.50
N PRO A 73 2.76 3.78 -19.72
CA PRO A 73 2.19 2.76 -20.59
C PRO A 73 2.21 1.35 -19.95
N ARG A 74 1.21 0.50 -20.26
CA ARG A 74 1.08 -0.89 -19.76
C ARG A 74 2.37 -1.72 -19.75
N GLY A 75 3.20 -1.58 -20.79
CA GLY A 75 4.43 -2.34 -20.98
C GLY A 75 5.68 -1.71 -20.37
N ASP A 76 5.57 -0.56 -19.70
CA ASP A 76 6.69 0.05 -19.00
C ASP A 76 7.12 -0.88 -17.86
N ALA A 77 8.38 -1.33 -17.91
CA ALA A 77 8.95 -2.18 -16.87
C ALA A 77 9.22 -1.42 -15.57
N GLY A 78 9.14 -0.09 -15.58
CA GLY A 78 9.50 0.77 -14.47
C GLY A 78 11.01 0.80 -14.22
N HIS A 79 11.42 1.69 -13.32
CA HIS A 79 12.81 1.78 -12.91
C HIS A 79 13.31 0.44 -12.34
N HIS A 80 14.40 -0.09 -12.91
CA HIS A 80 14.97 -1.41 -12.57
C HIS A 80 13.97 -2.58 -12.65
N GLY A 81 12.98 -2.51 -13.55
CA GLY A 81 12.01 -3.58 -13.72
C GLY A 81 10.95 -3.64 -12.62
N SER A 82 10.80 -2.59 -11.81
CA SER A 82 9.88 -2.55 -10.67
C SER A 82 8.42 -2.89 -11.06
N LEU A 83 7.96 -2.49 -12.24
CA LEU A 83 6.61 -2.80 -12.71
C LEU A 83 6.48 -4.17 -13.41
N ALA A 84 7.58 -4.91 -13.55
CA ALA A 84 7.64 -6.22 -14.18
C ALA A 84 7.92 -7.38 -13.21
N MET A 85 8.02 -7.11 -11.90
CA MET A 85 8.22 -8.12 -10.87
C MET A 85 7.32 -7.95 -9.66
N VAL A 86 7.07 -9.06 -8.95
CA VAL A 86 6.42 -9.05 -7.63
C VAL A 86 7.30 -8.28 -6.66
N ARG A 87 6.72 -7.32 -5.95
CA ARG A 87 7.45 -6.47 -4.99
C ARG A 87 6.73 -6.38 -3.67
N GLU A 88 7.53 -6.17 -2.64
CA GLU A 88 7.02 -5.64 -1.39
C GLU A 88 6.86 -4.12 -1.52
N VAL A 89 5.73 -3.60 -1.07
CA VAL A 89 5.35 -2.19 -1.16
C VAL A 89 4.77 -1.72 0.17
N ALA A 90 4.64 -0.41 0.37
CA ALA A 90 4.12 0.08 1.64
C ALA A 90 2.62 -0.19 1.81
N ALA A 91 1.87 -0.08 0.72
CA ALA A 91 0.45 -0.37 0.66
C ALA A 91 0.01 -0.74 -0.76
N VAL A 92 -1.17 -1.33 -0.86
CA VAL A 92 -1.90 -1.58 -2.11
C VAL A 92 -3.33 -1.11 -1.98
N THR A 93 -3.99 -0.78 -3.09
CA THR A 93 -5.37 -0.30 -3.02
C THR A 93 -6.37 -1.42 -2.76
N ALA A 94 -7.46 -1.11 -2.05
CA ALA A 94 -8.57 -2.04 -1.87
C ALA A 94 -9.43 -2.26 -3.13
N ALA A 95 -9.16 -1.56 -4.24
CA ALA A 95 -9.87 -1.78 -5.51
C ALA A 95 -9.70 -3.23 -6.03
N CYS A 96 -8.54 -3.84 -5.80
CA CYS A 96 -8.33 -5.28 -5.93
C CYS A 96 -7.26 -5.75 -4.93
N MET A 97 -7.68 -6.32 -3.81
CA MET A 97 -6.79 -6.76 -2.73
C MET A 97 -7.20 -8.14 -2.19
N ALA A 98 -6.25 -9.07 -2.13
CA ALA A 98 -6.41 -10.36 -1.48
C ALA A 98 -5.65 -10.41 -0.15
N LEU A 99 -6.28 -10.93 0.90
CA LEU A 99 -5.69 -11.05 2.23
C LEU A 99 -6.37 -12.15 3.04
N ARG A 100 -5.67 -12.71 4.04
CA ARG A 100 -6.30 -13.69 4.94
C ARG A 100 -7.33 -13.01 5.82
N ARG A 101 -8.43 -13.73 6.06
CA ARG A 101 -9.50 -13.32 6.99
C ARG A 101 -8.95 -13.05 8.38
N GLU A 102 -8.07 -13.93 8.86
CA GLU A 102 -7.41 -13.80 10.16
C GLU A 102 -6.58 -12.52 10.25
N THR A 103 -5.80 -12.19 9.21
CA THR A 103 -5.01 -10.96 9.15
C THR A 103 -5.91 -9.73 9.16
N PHE A 104 -6.98 -9.72 8.36
CA PHE A 104 -7.93 -8.61 8.35
C PHE A 104 -8.60 -8.44 9.72
N ALA A 105 -8.96 -9.54 10.39
CA ALA A 105 -9.59 -9.52 11.71
C ALA A 105 -8.61 -9.09 12.82
N SER A 106 -7.36 -9.56 12.79
CA SER A 106 -6.36 -9.30 13.84
C SER A 106 -5.97 -7.83 13.91
N VAL A 107 -5.99 -7.13 12.78
CA VAL A 107 -5.73 -5.68 12.74
C VAL A 107 -6.99 -4.84 12.96
N GLY A 108 -8.18 -5.45 13.05
CA GLY A 108 -9.46 -4.75 13.28
C GLY A 108 -10.22 -4.33 12.02
N GLY A 109 -9.79 -4.78 10.84
CA GLY A 109 -10.44 -4.47 9.56
C GLY A 109 -10.27 -3.01 9.13
N PHE A 110 -11.24 -2.45 8.40
CA PHE A 110 -11.23 -1.03 8.02
C PHE A 110 -11.67 -0.11 9.17
N ASP A 111 -11.00 1.03 9.31
CA ASP A 111 -11.37 2.08 10.26
C ASP A 111 -12.40 3.05 9.64
N ALA A 112 -13.62 2.57 9.46
CA ALA A 112 -14.70 3.37 8.86
C ALA A 112 -15.12 4.59 9.70
N ALA A 113 -14.70 4.66 10.97
CA ALA A 113 -14.99 5.81 11.84
C ALA A 113 -14.13 7.03 11.49
N HIS A 114 -12.89 6.81 11.03
CA HIS A 114 -11.95 7.87 10.70
C HIS A 114 -11.62 7.98 9.21
N LEU A 115 -11.73 6.87 8.47
CA LEU A 115 -11.36 6.74 7.06
C LEU A 115 -12.51 6.08 6.29
N ALA A 116 -13.53 6.88 5.99
CA ALA A 116 -14.74 6.39 5.33
C ALA A 116 -14.52 6.14 3.83
N VAL A 117 -13.68 6.97 3.18
CA VAL A 117 -13.51 6.98 1.74
C VAL A 117 -12.04 6.91 1.34
N ALA A 118 -11.20 7.85 1.79
CA ALA A 118 -9.80 7.89 1.39
C ALA A 118 -8.88 7.17 2.40
N PHE A 119 -7.78 6.62 1.89
CA PHE A 119 -6.66 6.06 2.67
C PHE A 119 -6.98 4.88 3.60
N ASN A 120 -8.20 4.34 3.57
CA ASN A 120 -8.58 3.20 4.43
C ASN A 120 -7.77 1.94 4.13
N ASP A 121 -7.35 1.78 2.88
CA ASP A 121 -6.51 0.71 2.36
C ASP A 121 -5.03 0.91 2.75
N VAL A 122 -4.55 2.16 2.68
CA VAL A 122 -3.22 2.55 3.16
C VAL A 122 -3.10 2.31 4.67
N ASP A 123 -4.06 2.78 5.47
CA ASP A 123 -4.08 2.56 6.92
C ASP A 123 -4.15 1.07 7.27
N LEU A 124 -4.97 0.29 6.57
CA LEU A 124 -5.04 -1.17 6.73
C LEU A 124 -3.67 -1.82 6.46
N CYS A 125 -3.03 -1.48 5.34
CA CYS A 125 -1.72 -2.00 4.98
C CYS A 125 -0.65 -1.63 6.01
N LEU A 126 -0.66 -0.39 6.51
CA LEU A 126 0.28 0.06 7.53
C LEU A 126 0.07 -0.67 8.87
N ARG A 127 -1.17 -0.91 9.30
CA ARG A 127 -1.44 -1.74 10.50
C ARG A 127 -1.02 -3.19 10.33
N ILE A 128 -1.23 -3.77 9.15
CA ILE A 128 -0.74 -5.12 8.82
C ILE A 128 0.79 -5.18 8.94
N ARG A 129 1.49 -4.16 8.45
CA ARG A 129 2.95 -4.05 8.57
C ARG A 129 3.43 -3.87 10.00
N GLU A 130 2.74 -3.05 10.81
CA GLU A 130 3.03 -2.94 12.26
C GLU A 130 2.88 -4.30 12.96
N ALA A 131 1.95 -5.14 12.51
CA ALA A 131 1.78 -6.52 13.00
C ALA A 131 2.78 -7.53 12.38
N GLY A 132 3.75 -7.07 11.57
CA GLY A 132 4.80 -7.88 10.96
C GLY A 132 4.43 -8.53 9.62
N GLY A 133 3.25 -8.24 9.06
CA GLY A 133 2.82 -8.75 7.76
C GLY A 133 3.39 -7.96 6.58
N ARG A 134 3.81 -8.67 5.53
CA ARG A 134 4.31 -8.06 4.29
C ARG A 134 3.17 -7.67 3.36
N ILE A 135 3.31 -6.57 2.64
CA ILE A 135 2.34 -6.17 1.61
C ILE A 135 2.98 -6.38 0.25
N LEU A 136 2.37 -7.22 -0.58
CA LEU A 136 2.87 -7.52 -1.91
C LEU A 136 2.03 -6.84 -2.98
N TRP A 137 2.68 -6.43 -4.06
CA TRP A 137 2.05 -6.06 -5.31
C TRP A 137 2.59 -7.00 -6.39
N THR A 138 1.68 -7.56 -7.21
CA THR A 138 2.05 -8.46 -8.31
C THR A 138 1.62 -7.88 -9.67
N PRO A 139 2.53 -7.81 -10.65
CA PRO A 139 2.18 -7.43 -12.02
C PRO A 139 1.48 -8.56 -12.79
N PHE A 140 1.46 -9.78 -12.25
CA PHE A 140 0.93 -10.97 -12.91
C PHE A 140 -0.58 -11.16 -12.68
N ALA A 141 -1.19 -10.36 -11.80
CA ALA A 141 -2.62 -10.14 -11.77
C ALA A 141 -2.90 -8.76 -12.38
N GLU A 142 -3.17 -8.72 -13.68
CA GLU A 142 -3.42 -7.47 -14.42
C GLU A 142 -4.91 -7.34 -14.74
N LEU A 143 -5.51 -6.20 -14.38
CA LEU A 143 -6.93 -5.93 -14.49
C LEU A 143 -7.15 -4.48 -14.95
N TYR A 144 -8.28 -4.23 -15.61
CA TYR A 144 -8.76 -2.87 -15.82
C TYR A 144 -9.60 -2.42 -14.63
N HIS A 145 -9.41 -1.17 -14.21
CA HIS A 145 -10.30 -0.48 -13.31
C HIS A 145 -10.88 0.71 -14.06
N LEU A 146 -12.11 0.58 -14.51
CA LEU A 146 -12.77 1.51 -15.45
C LEU A 146 -13.20 2.83 -14.79
N GLU A 147 -12.68 3.09 -13.60
CA GLU A 147 -13.01 4.23 -12.79
C GLU A 147 -12.46 5.51 -13.40
N SER A 148 -13.28 6.20 -14.22
CA SER A 148 -13.10 7.62 -14.55
C SER A 148 -14.39 8.37 -14.99
N ALA A 149 -15.56 7.73 -15.07
CA ALA A 149 -16.76 8.42 -15.59
C ALA A 149 -17.82 8.82 -14.52
N SER A 150 -17.83 8.22 -13.33
CA SER A 150 -18.93 8.40 -12.36
C SER A 150 -18.54 9.05 -11.03
N ARG A 151 -17.25 9.10 -10.68
CA ARG A 151 -16.76 10.04 -9.68
C ARG A 151 -16.58 11.38 -10.36
N GLY A 152 -17.71 12.05 -10.61
CA GLY A 152 -17.69 13.48 -10.95
C GLY A 152 -16.76 14.18 -9.97
N GLU A 153 -15.91 15.07 -10.50
CA GLU A 153 -14.89 15.80 -9.75
C GLU A 153 -15.40 16.11 -8.34
N ASP A 154 -14.60 15.82 -7.32
CA ASP A 154 -14.96 15.97 -5.92
C ASP A 154 -15.07 17.46 -5.52
N VAL A 155 -16.05 18.18 -6.06
CA VAL A 155 -16.15 19.65 -5.94
C VAL A 155 -17.10 20.11 -4.83
N THR A 156 -17.66 19.21 -4.00
CA THR A 156 -18.50 19.65 -2.87
C THR A 156 -17.66 19.95 -1.63
N ALA A 157 -17.99 21.05 -0.94
CA ALA A 157 -17.32 21.47 0.28
C ALA A 157 -17.39 20.41 1.40
N GLU A 158 -18.41 19.54 1.39
CA GLU A 158 -18.51 18.42 2.33
C GLU A 158 -17.44 17.34 2.06
N LYS A 159 -17.29 16.92 0.80
CA LYS A 159 -16.28 15.93 0.40
C LYS A 159 -14.86 16.45 0.65
N ALA A 160 -14.61 17.73 0.34
CA ALA A 160 -13.34 18.39 0.64
C ALA A 160 -13.04 18.42 2.15
N ARG A 161 -14.03 18.76 2.98
CA ARG A 161 -13.88 18.72 4.45
C ARG A 161 -13.63 17.31 4.97
N ARG A 162 -14.34 16.30 4.46
CA ARG A 162 -14.10 14.89 4.80
C ARG A 162 -12.67 14.49 4.43
N PHE A 163 -12.25 14.74 3.19
CA PHE A 163 -10.90 14.40 2.72
C PHE A 163 -9.81 15.07 3.57
N ALA A 164 -9.98 16.36 3.89
CA ALA A 164 -9.07 17.06 4.80
C ALA A 164 -9.02 16.43 6.20
N GLY A 165 -10.15 15.97 6.72
CA GLY A 165 -10.23 15.22 7.98
C GLY A 165 -9.49 13.87 7.93
N GLU A 166 -9.65 13.12 6.84
CA GLU A 166 -8.96 11.84 6.60
C GLU A 166 -7.44 12.05 6.47
N VAL A 167 -7.00 13.11 5.75
CA VAL A 167 -5.59 13.53 5.69
C VAL A 167 -5.05 13.87 7.07
N ALA A 168 -5.79 14.66 7.86
CA ALA A 168 -5.38 15.04 9.21
C ALA A 168 -5.29 13.82 10.14
N TYR A 169 -6.20 12.85 10.01
CA TYR A 169 -6.13 11.58 10.72
C TYR A 169 -4.86 10.80 10.36
N MET A 170 -4.61 10.58 9.06
CA MET A 170 -3.43 9.84 8.60
C MET A 170 -2.14 10.47 9.09
N ARG A 171 -2.01 11.80 8.99
CA ARG A 171 -0.83 12.53 9.48
C ARG A 171 -0.65 12.41 10.98
N ARG A 172 -1.74 12.49 11.76
CA ARG A 172 -1.69 12.36 13.22
C ARG A 172 -1.31 10.95 13.65
N ARG A 173 -1.91 9.93 13.02
CA ARG A 173 -1.72 8.51 13.37
C ARG A 173 -0.34 8.00 12.94
N TRP A 174 0.02 8.23 11.68
CA TRP A 174 1.19 7.62 11.06
C TRP A 174 2.41 8.53 11.01
N GLY A 175 2.21 9.86 10.99
CA GLY A 175 3.28 10.86 11.12
C GLY A 175 4.55 10.52 10.36
N ARG A 176 5.61 10.17 11.10
CA ARG A 176 6.92 9.84 10.55
C ARG A 176 6.92 8.59 9.66
N THR A 177 6.09 7.61 9.94
CA THR A 177 5.98 6.37 9.14
C THR A 177 5.63 6.68 7.69
N LEU A 178 4.79 7.70 7.43
CA LEU A 178 4.47 8.12 6.06
C LEU A 178 5.69 8.62 5.30
N LEU A 179 6.64 9.27 6.00
CA LEU A 179 7.84 9.85 5.39
C LEU A 179 8.99 8.84 5.23
N GLN A 180 8.86 7.66 5.85
CA GLN A 180 9.90 6.63 5.93
C GLN A 180 9.44 5.34 5.25
N ASP A 181 8.94 5.45 4.03
CA ASP A 181 8.63 4.28 3.21
C ASP A 181 9.91 3.47 2.95
N PRO A 182 10.06 2.23 3.47
CA PRO A 182 11.27 1.44 3.28
C PRO A 182 11.38 0.86 1.88
N PHE A 183 10.31 0.90 1.07
CA PHE A 183 10.25 0.35 -0.28
C PHE A 183 10.40 1.43 -1.36
N TYR A 184 10.53 2.69 -0.96
CA TYR A 184 10.78 3.80 -1.88
C TYR A 184 12.06 4.54 -1.51
N ASN A 185 12.94 4.74 -2.49
CA ASN A 185 14.26 5.30 -2.24
C ASN A 185 14.15 6.78 -1.79
N SER A 186 14.75 7.09 -0.64
CA SER A 186 14.76 8.46 -0.07
C SER A 186 15.47 9.51 -0.94
N ASN A 187 16.25 9.07 -1.93
CA ASN A 187 16.91 9.92 -2.93
C ASN A 187 16.04 10.16 -4.17
N LEU A 188 14.83 9.59 -4.24
CA LEU A 188 13.86 9.85 -5.30
C LEU A 188 12.77 10.83 -4.85
N GLU A 189 12.29 11.63 -5.80
CA GLU A 189 11.23 12.60 -5.65
C GLU A 189 9.92 11.92 -5.25
N LEU A 190 9.19 12.52 -4.31
CA LEU A 190 8.01 11.93 -3.70
C LEU A 190 6.70 12.41 -4.34
N ASP A 191 6.64 13.65 -4.81
CA ASP A 191 5.38 14.24 -5.29
C ASP A 191 5.09 13.91 -6.76
N GLY A 192 6.12 13.67 -7.57
CA GLY A 192 5.97 13.22 -8.96
C GLY A 192 5.97 11.70 -9.16
N LEU A 193 6.60 10.95 -8.23
CA LEU A 193 6.81 9.48 -8.34
C LEU A 193 7.35 9.02 -9.71
N ALA A 194 8.08 9.91 -10.39
CA ALA A 194 8.66 9.69 -11.73
C ALA A 194 10.11 9.14 -11.67
N ASP A 195 10.55 8.71 -10.49
CA ASP A 195 11.93 8.27 -10.21
C ASP A 195 13.00 9.33 -10.50
N ALA A 196 12.65 10.61 -10.42
CA ALA A 196 13.62 11.71 -10.47
C ALA A 196 14.41 11.81 -9.16
N LEU A 197 15.67 12.25 -9.22
CA LEU A 197 16.49 12.47 -8.02
C LEU A 197 16.03 13.74 -7.28
N VAL A 198 15.97 13.69 -5.94
CA VAL A 198 15.80 14.91 -5.13
C VAL A 198 17.11 15.69 -5.02
N ALA A 199 17.01 17.01 -4.91
CA ALA A 199 18.18 17.88 -4.69
C ALA A 199 18.90 17.60 -3.36
N SER A 200 18.16 17.11 -2.35
CA SER A 200 18.71 16.73 -1.04
C SER A 200 18.03 15.44 -0.55
N PRO A 201 18.78 14.46 -0.03
CA PRO A 201 18.21 13.21 0.47
C PRO A 201 17.14 13.44 1.54
N ARG A 202 16.03 12.70 1.46
CA ARG A 202 14.92 12.80 2.43
C ARG A 202 15.20 12.06 3.74
N HIS A 203 16.39 11.52 3.92
CA HIS A 203 16.82 10.90 5.18
C HIS A 203 17.70 11.86 5.97
N MET A 204 17.51 11.86 7.29
CA MET A 204 18.41 12.54 8.20
C MET A 204 19.74 11.79 8.21
N PRO A 205 20.89 12.44 7.98
CA PRO A 205 22.15 11.73 7.94
C PRO A 205 22.43 11.05 9.28
N PRO A 206 23.05 9.86 9.29
CA PRO A 206 23.28 9.09 10.51
C PRO A 206 24.13 9.83 11.55
N TRP A 207 24.99 10.77 11.13
CA TRP A 207 25.78 11.62 12.03
C TRP A 207 25.00 12.76 12.68
N HIS A 208 23.76 13.03 12.25
CA HIS A 208 22.84 13.93 12.93
C HIS A 208 21.85 13.19 13.84
N MET A 209 21.74 11.86 13.73
CA MET A 209 20.94 11.07 14.65
C MET A 209 21.59 11.09 16.04
N GLN A 210 20.79 11.18 17.11
CA GLN A 210 21.31 11.16 18.49
C GLN A 210 22.30 10.01 18.70
N PRO A 211 23.34 10.19 19.54
CA PRO A 211 24.46 9.26 19.61
C PRO A 211 23.97 7.83 19.81
N TRP A 212 24.48 6.95 18.94
CA TRP A 212 24.30 5.51 18.99
C TRP A 212 24.42 5.02 20.44
N GLN A 213 23.31 4.56 21.03
CA GLN A 213 23.38 3.85 22.29
C GLN A 213 23.83 2.42 21.97
N PRO A 214 24.96 1.96 22.51
CA PRO A 214 25.38 0.58 22.32
C PRO A 214 24.27 -0.34 22.81
N PHE A 215 23.95 -1.37 22.02
CA PHE A 215 23.14 -2.48 22.48
C PHE A 215 23.65 -2.93 23.86
N ARG A 216 22.86 -2.74 24.92
CA ARG A 216 23.13 -3.39 26.20
C ARG A 216 23.07 -4.89 25.92
N LYS A 217 24.22 -5.55 25.84
CA LYS A 217 24.30 -7.01 25.85
C LYS A 217 23.55 -7.48 27.09
N ASN A 218 22.32 -7.96 26.94
CA ASN A 218 21.71 -8.79 27.97
C ASN A 218 22.65 -9.97 28.17
N ARG A 219 23.27 -10.02 29.36
CA ARG A 219 24.01 -11.18 29.83
C ARG A 219 23.02 -12.35 29.88
N PHE A 220 23.00 -13.16 28.84
CA PHE A 220 22.59 -14.56 28.97
C PHE A 220 23.68 -15.24 29.80
N ILE A 221 23.43 -15.40 31.10
CA ILE A 221 24.16 -16.34 31.94
C ILE A 221 23.41 -17.67 31.81
N PRO A 222 23.98 -18.71 31.17
CA PRO A 222 23.41 -20.05 31.29
C PRO A 222 23.70 -20.57 32.70
N GLY A 223 22.65 -20.95 33.43
CA GLY A 223 22.79 -21.61 34.73
C GLY A 223 23.45 -23.00 34.59
N PRO A 224 24.12 -23.49 35.66
CA PRO A 224 24.77 -24.79 35.61
C PRO A 224 23.74 -25.93 35.59
N ARG A 225 24.16 -27.04 34.95
CA ARG A 225 23.39 -28.28 34.80
C ARG A 225 23.22 -29.02 36.13
#